data_AF-A0A518JXQ3-F1
#
_entry.id   AF-A0A518JXQ3-F1
#
_cell.length_a   1.000
_cell.length_b   1.000
_cell.length_c   1.000
_cell.angle_alpha   90.00
_cell.angle_beta   90.00
_cell.angle_gamma   90.00
#
_symmetry.space_group_name_H-M   'P 1'
#
loop_
_entity.id
_entity.type
_entity.pdbx_description
1 polymer ?
#
loop_
_entity_poly.entity_id
_entity_poly.type
_entity_poly.pdbx_seq_one_letter_code
_entity_poly.pdbx_strand_id
1 'polypeptide(L)'
;MSQILTILRAAHCRSTHHYFALDALRCINTERGGRLADILLKHYDQYLKGAKDPDAKFRDFQNHVLHVGDGGWGGATRACEKWLKTAVNHLNSEEWEYAAYDLGVLSHYFTDPIMPLHTGSSDPEGVVHRPLEWSVCQSYESLYERWKSGKVRVQFQLPEGNNWITQAVTAGAERSHVHYHRIIEIYDLERGVKSPPEGLNAESREILSEMFGIAITGWARILERVAEQATCKLPNAGLTAATLVAAIDMPVAWIIKKIASVQEKAAVAAIFEEFQTTGTVRVHLPPEVRSVRTEMAMTVNRNTPINPPTTAPQPVPVVSSTAATAAWAPAAIQSPAPAMVATTQTTQAPSIATPSAGEPSAPAWLPAASSLHEPVAQEPAVTMEPAAAAAAQPAVASVPFAVSRVADSWSTQRQPSVSEQSDLVDAPSIGPKTAERFTKIGIHTIGQFLAVQPEVLAVKLETRWINGDLLADWQAQARLVCGVASLCGYKSQLLVAVDCRSVDQLAAEDAAALTARISDYCDTKAGERILRSSPRPEMEDVGEWIEDASRGEIRQAA
;
A
#
# COMPACT_ATOMS: atom_id res chain seq x y z
N MET A 1 -17.62 15.15 -7.23
CA MET A 1 -16.27 14.54 -7.15
C MET A 1 -15.26 15.36 -6.33
N SER A 2 -14.95 16.62 -6.67
CA SER A 2 -13.83 17.38 -6.05
C SER A 2 -13.88 17.52 -4.50
N GLN A 3 -15.04 17.86 -3.92
CA GLN A 3 -15.18 17.98 -2.46
C GLN A 3 -15.07 16.63 -1.73
N ILE A 4 -15.67 15.57 -2.30
CA ILE A 4 -15.60 14.21 -1.77
C ILE A 4 -14.14 13.75 -1.70
N LEU A 5 -13.38 13.94 -2.79
CA LEU A 5 -11.97 13.58 -2.83
C LEU A 5 -11.14 14.33 -1.79
N THR A 6 -11.40 15.62 -1.57
CA THR A 6 -10.71 16.40 -0.53
C THR A 6 -10.98 15.83 0.86
N ILE A 7 -12.23 15.44 1.15
CA ILE A 7 -12.59 14.86 2.44
C ILE A 7 -11.96 13.48 2.61
N LEU A 8 -12.09 12.59 1.62
CA LEU A 8 -11.49 11.25 1.67
C LEU A 8 -9.97 11.30 1.81
N ARG A 9 -9.30 12.25 1.14
CA ARG A 9 -7.86 12.47 1.30
C ARG A 9 -7.50 12.80 2.74
N ALA A 10 -8.17 13.78 3.34
CA ALA A 10 -7.90 14.20 4.72
C ALA A 10 -8.22 13.08 5.72
N ALA A 11 -9.32 12.38 5.50
CA ALA A 11 -9.86 11.37 6.40
C ALA A 11 -9.12 10.04 6.34
N HIS A 12 -8.78 9.54 5.14
CA HIS A 12 -8.39 8.14 4.93
C HIS A 12 -6.99 7.95 4.35
N CYS A 13 -6.39 8.93 3.68
CA CYS A 13 -5.04 8.74 3.14
C CYS A 13 -4.00 8.65 4.25
N ARG A 14 -3.27 7.53 4.28
CA ARG A 14 -2.17 7.25 5.23
C ARG A 14 -0.86 6.86 4.56
N SER A 15 -0.83 6.75 3.25
CA SER A 15 0.33 6.39 2.44
C SER A 15 0.30 7.13 1.11
N THR A 16 1.45 7.21 0.44
CA THR A 16 1.55 7.77 -0.91
C THR A 16 0.60 7.06 -1.90
N HIS A 17 0.46 5.73 -1.82
CA HIS A 17 -0.46 4.97 -2.68
C HIS A 17 -1.92 5.36 -2.51
N HIS A 18 -2.39 5.60 -1.28
CA HIS A 18 -3.76 6.09 -1.07
C HIS A 18 -3.98 7.43 -1.78
N TYR A 19 -3.01 8.34 -1.68
CA TYR A 19 -3.11 9.63 -2.33
C TYR A 19 -3.08 9.50 -3.86
N PHE A 20 -2.16 8.71 -4.43
CA PHE A 20 -2.12 8.46 -5.87
C PHE A 20 -3.43 7.85 -6.38
N ALA A 21 -3.97 6.85 -5.67
CA ALA A 21 -5.22 6.19 -6.00
C ALA A 21 -6.40 7.19 -6.10
N LEU A 22 -6.52 8.12 -5.14
CA LEU A 22 -7.58 9.14 -5.16
C LEU A 22 -7.31 10.27 -6.15
N ASP A 23 -6.06 10.71 -6.27
CA ASP A 23 -5.72 11.87 -7.11
C ASP A 23 -5.78 11.57 -8.59
N ALA A 24 -5.53 10.33 -8.99
CA ALA A 24 -5.75 9.88 -10.35
C ALA A 24 -7.20 10.08 -10.80
N LEU A 25 -8.18 9.97 -9.89
CA LEU A 25 -9.60 10.17 -10.23
C LEU A 25 -9.89 11.61 -10.70
N ARG A 26 -9.08 12.59 -10.29
CA ARG A 26 -9.17 13.99 -10.76
C ARG A 26 -8.68 14.16 -12.20
N CYS A 27 -7.93 13.19 -12.72
CA CYS A 27 -7.31 13.20 -14.04
C CYS A 27 -8.06 12.31 -15.05
N ILE A 28 -9.22 11.77 -14.67
CA ILE A 28 -10.12 11.04 -15.56
C ILE A 28 -10.93 12.05 -16.38
N ASN A 29 -10.96 11.82 -17.70
CA ASN A 29 -11.50 12.71 -18.72
C ASN A 29 -12.51 12.00 -19.64
N THR A 30 -12.65 10.66 -19.57
CA THR A 30 -13.69 9.93 -20.32
C THR A 30 -14.96 9.76 -19.49
N GLU A 31 -16.11 9.77 -20.16
CA GLU A 31 -17.41 9.56 -19.49
C GLU A 31 -17.46 8.21 -18.78
N ARG A 32 -17.01 7.14 -19.47
CA ARG A 32 -17.02 5.78 -18.92
C ARG A 32 -16.04 5.62 -17.76
N GLY A 33 -14.85 6.22 -17.87
CA GLY A 33 -13.92 6.31 -16.75
C GLY A 33 -14.51 7.07 -15.57
N GLY A 34 -15.27 8.15 -15.80
CA GLY A 34 -15.97 8.91 -14.77
C GLY A 34 -16.95 8.05 -13.98
N ARG A 35 -17.71 7.18 -14.67
CA ARG A 35 -18.59 6.21 -14.00
C ARG A 35 -17.83 5.19 -13.17
N LEU A 36 -16.69 4.69 -13.67
CA LEU A 36 -15.82 3.82 -12.87
C LEU A 36 -15.29 4.57 -11.63
N ALA A 37 -14.89 5.82 -11.78
CA ALA A 37 -14.45 6.65 -10.65
C ALA A 37 -15.56 6.81 -9.61
N ASP A 38 -16.81 7.00 -10.03
CA ASP A 38 -17.94 7.10 -9.11
C ASP A 38 -18.17 5.78 -8.33
N ILE A 39 -18.00 4.63 -8.99
CA ILE A 39 -18.04 3.31 -8.35
C ILE A 39 -16.92 3.17 -7.31
N LEU A 40 -15.68 3.53 -7.68
CA LEU A 40 -14.54 3.49 -6.76
C LEU A 40 -14.72 4.41 -5.55
N LEU A 41 -15.32 5.58 -5.74
CA LEU A 41 -15.63 6.51 -4.65
C LEU A 41 -16.77 6.01 -3.76
N LYS A 42 -17.74 5.29 -4.32
CA LYS A 42 -18.79 4.64 -3.54
C LYS A 42 -18.22 3.50 -2.67
N HIS A 43 -17.23 2.77 -3.16
CA HIS A 43 -16.54 1.67 -2.49
C HIS A 43 -15.11 2.06 -2.06
N TYR A 44 -14.94 3.29 -1.56
CA TYR A 44 -13.63 3.86 -1.28
C TYR A 44 -12.84 3.09 -0.22
N ASP A 45 -13.53 2.47 0.73
CA ASP A 45 -12.96 1.69 1.82
C ASP A 45 -12.18 0.50 1.25
N GLN A 46 -12.80 -0.27 0.35
CA GLN A 46 -12.15 -1.38 -0.34
C GLN A 46 -11.07 -0.90 -1.31
N TYR A 47 -11.34 0.18 -2.05
CA TYR A 47 -10.35 0.75 -2.98
C TYR A 47 -9.06 1.18 -2.27
N LEU A 48 -9.19 1.92 -1.17
CA LEU A 48 -8.03 2.36 -0.38
C LEU A 48 -7.35 1.20 0.33
N LYS A 49 -8.12 0.26 0.88
CA LYS A 49 -7.58 -0.97 1.47
C LYS A 49 -6.74 -1.75 0.45
N GLY A 50 -7.25 -1.95 -0.76
CA GLY A 50 -6.51 -2.58 -1.85
C GLY A 50 -5.21 -1.85 -2.20
N ALA A 51 -5.21 -0.51 -2.18
CA ALA A 51 -4.01 0.30 -2.44
C ALA A 51 -2.94 0.19 -1.33
N LYS A 52 -3.22 -0.46 -0.20
CA LYS A 52 -2.27 -0.62 0.92
C LYS A 52 -1.96 -2.07 1.29
N ASP A 53 -2.87 -3.01 1.01
CA ASP A 53 -2.70 -4.42 1.36
C ASP A 53 -1.46 -5.10 0.75
N PRO A 54 -0.90 -4.70 -0.42
CA PRO A 54 0.39 -5.22 -0.87
C PRO A 54 1.51 -5.02 0.15
N ASP A 55 1.68 -3.82 0.72
CA ASP A 55 2.67 -3.59 1.78
C ASP A 55 2.30 -4.25 3.11
N ALA A 56 1.01 -4.17 3.48
CA ALA A 56 0.58 -4.46 4.84
C ALA A 56 0.30 -5.95 5.07
N LYS A 57 -0.25 -6.61 4.06
CA LYS A 57 -0.79 -7.98 4.13
C LYS A 57 -0.04 -8.95 3.24
N PHE A 58 0.14 -8.64 1.95
CA PHE A 58 0.74 -9.58 1.00
C PHE A 58 2.24 -9.70 1.26
N ARG A 59 2.91 -8.55 1.39
CA ARG A 59 4.36 -8.45 1.66
C ARG A 59 5.18 -9.25 0.66
N ASP A 60 4.68 -9.34 -0.57
CA ASP A 60 5.30 -10.05 -1.69
C ASP A 60 6.24 -9.11 -2.43
N PHE A 61 7.19 -8.52 -1.70
CA PHE A 61 8.03 -7.38 -2.11
C PHE A 61 8.73 -7.52 -3.48
N GLN A 62 8.95 -8.75 -3.97
CA GLN A 62 9.43 -8.95 -5.35
C GLN A 62 8.45 -8.37 -6.40
N ASN A 63 7.15 -8.39 -6.12
CA ASN A 63 6.09 -7.87 -6.99
C ASN A 63 5.98 -6.34 -6.96
N HIS A 64 6.67 -5.66 -6.04
CA HIS A 64 6.70 -4.20 -5.98
C HIS A 64 7.77 -3.61 -6.91
N VAL A 65 8.77 -4.42 -7.27
CA VAL A 65 9.95 -3.92 -8.00
C VAL A 65 9.95 -4.34 -9.47
N LEU A 66 10.62 -3.50 -10.28
CA LEU A 66 11.04 -3.83 -11.65
C LEU A 66 12.44 -3.25 -11.90
N HIS A 67 13.46 -4.07 -11.69
CA HIS A 67 14.85 -3.69 -11.84
C HIS A 67 15.26 -3.60 -13.31
N VAL A 68 15.32 -2.37 -13.82
CA VAL A 68 15.64 -2.09 -15.23
C VAL A 68 17.07 -2.50 -15.56
N GLY A 69 18.03 -2.15 -14.70
CA GLY A 69 19.45 -2.52 -14.86
C GLY A 69 19.74 -4.02 -14.77
N ASP A 70 18.85 -4.80 -14.16
CA ASP A 70 18.99 -6.25 -13.95
C ASP A 70 18.17 -7.06 -14.98
N GLY A 71 18.02 -6.54 -16.20
CA GLY A 71 17.29 -7.22 -17.28
C GLY A 71 15.77 -7.30 -17.05
N GLY A 72 15.20 -6.34 -16.31
CA GLY A 72 13.78 -6.34 -15.95
C GLY A 72 13.43 -7.34 -14.84
N TRP A 73 14.38 -7.66 -13.96
CA TRP A 73 14.12 -8.56 -12.83
C TRP A 73 13.10 -7.94 -11.87
N GLY A 74 12.13 -8.72 -11.41
CA GLY A 74 11.06 -8.25 -10.54
C GLY A 74 9.72 -8.88 -10.91
N GLY A 75 8.68 -8.50 -10.19
CA GLY A 75 7.34 -9.08 -10.34
C GLY A 75 6.25 -8.09 -10.73
N ALA A 76 6.54 -6.78 -10.75
CA ALA A 76 5.51 -5.74 -10.90
C ALA A 76 4.67 -5.88 -12.18
N THR A 77 5.29 -6.20 -13.32
CA THR A 77 4.56 -6.42 -14.59
C THR A 77 3.57 -7.57 -14.48
N ARG A 78 4.01 -8.73 -13.96
CA ARG A 78 3.14 -9.91 -13.76
C ARG A 78 2.04 -9.67 -12.74
N ALA A 79 2.35 -8.95 -11.66
CA ALA A 79 1.37 -8.56 -10.66
C ALA A 79 0.30 -7.65 -11.27
N CYS A 80 0.70 -6.65 -12.06
CA CYS A 80 -0.23 -5.78 -12.76
C CYS A 80 -1.12 -6.54 -13.75
N GLU A 81 -0.57 -7.44 -14.56
CA GLU A 81 -1.37 -8.29 -15.48
C GLU A 81 -2.40 -9.14 -14.71
N LYS A 82 -2.00 -9.75 -13.60
CA LYS A 82 -2.88 -10.56 -12.75
C LYS A 82 -4.03 -9.71 -12.19
N TRP A 83 -3.73 -8.58 -11.58
CA TRP A 83 -4.73 -7.76 -10.92
C TRP A 83 -5.61 -6.99 -11.91
N LEU A 84 -5.08 -6.62 -13.08
CA LEU A 84 -5.89 -6.12 -14.20
C LEU A 84 -6.94 -7.14 -14.63
N LYS A 85 -6.51 -8.39 -14.88
CA LYS A 85 -7.44 -9.45 -15.27
C LYS A 85 -8.51 -9.69 -14.20
N THR A 86 -8.10 -9.71 -12.92
CA THR A 86 -9.01 -9.93 -11.79
C THR A 86 -10.03 -8.80 -11.67
N ALA A 87 -9.57 -7.55 -11.70
CA ALA A 87 -10.43 -6.37 -11.65
C ALA A 87 -11.44 -6.33 -12.80
N VAL A 88 -11.01 -6.60 -14.04
CA VAL A 88 -11.91 -6.62 -15.21
C VAL A 88 -12.95 -7.73 -15.09
N ASN A 89 -12.57 -8.90 -14.55
CA ASN A 89 -13.53 -9.98 -14.31
C ASN A 89 -14.60 -9.57 -13.29
N HIS A 90 -14.21 -9.02 -12.14
CA HIS A 90 -15.19 -8.56 -11.14
C HIS A 90 -16.05 -7.40 -11.66
N LEU A 91 -15.49 -6.48 -12.45
CA LEU A 91 -16.29 -5.46 -13.14
C LEU A 91 -17.34 -6.11 -14.06
N ASN A 92 -16.94 -7.08 -14.88
CA ASN A 92 -17.85 -7.74 -15.82
C ASN A 92 -18.93 -8.58 -15.12
N SER A 93 -18.63 -9.10 -13.93
CA SER A 93 -19.58 -9.77 -13.03
C SER A 93 -20.44 -8.79 -12.22
N GLU A 94 -20.25 -7.48 -12.37
CA GLU A 94 -20.92 -6.42 -11.60
C GLU A 94 -20.64 -6.50 -10.08
N GLU A 95 -19.52 -7.10 -9.70
CA GLU A 95 -19.02 -7.26 -8.33
C GLU A 95 -18.21 -6.02 -7.93
N TRP A 96 -18.90 -4.87 -7.81
CA TRP A 96 -18.30 -3.54 -7.71
C TRP A 96 -17.33 -3.35 -6.54
N GLU A 97 -17.65 -3.92 -5.39
CA GLU A 97 -16.84 -3.82 -4.18
C GLU A 97 -15.50 -4.57 -4.34
N TYR A 98 -15.55 -5.79 -4.88
CA TYR A 98 -14.34 -6.57 -5.18
C TYR A 98 -13.52 -5.93 -6.30
N ALA A 99 -14.17 -5.43 -7.35
CA ALA A 99 -13.50 -4.68 -8.40
C ALA A 99 -12.79 -3.43 -7.85
N ALA A 100 -13.39 -2.73 -6.88
CA ALA A 100 -12.77 -1.58 -6.23
C ALA A 100 -11.52 -2.00 -5.45
N TYR A 101 -11.58 -3.08 -4.67
CA TYR A 101 -10.41 -3.63 -3.99
C TYR A 101 -9.29 -3.99 -4.97
N ASP A 102 -9.61 -4.73 -6.03
CA ASP A 102 -8.62 -5.17 -7.02
C ASP A 102 -7.96 -4.02 -7.76
N LEU A 103 -8.73 -2.97 -8.10
CA LEU A 103 -8.19 -1.77 -8.71
C LEU A 103 -7.32 -0.99 -7.73
N GLY A 104 -7.62 -1.03 -6.43
CA GLY A 104 -6.73 -0.56 -5.38
C GLY A 104 -5.40 -1.27 -5.42
N VAL A 105 -5.43 -2.61 -5.42
CA VAL A 105 -4.21 -3.44 -5.48
C VAL A 105 -3.42 -3.21 -6.77
N LEU A 106 -4.10 -3.14 -7.91
CA LEU A 106 -3.47 -2.84 -9.20
C LEU A 106 -2.79 -1.47 -9.18
N SER A 107 -3.43 -0.46 -8.58
CA SER A 107 -2.86 0.89 -8.46
C SER A 107 -1.51 0.86 -7.73
N HIS A 108 -1.42 0.06 -6.67
CA HIS A 108 -0.21 -0.09 -5.87
C HIS A 108 0.95 -0.61 -6.73
N TYR A 109 0.79 -1.80 -7.31
CA TYR A 109 1.83 -2.43 -8.13
C TYR A 109 2.17 -1.65 -9.40
N PHE A 110 1.24 -0.88 -9.95
CA PHE A 110 1.54 0.03 -11.05
C PHE A 110 2.43 1.19 -10.61
N THR A 111 2.17 1.75 -9.43
CA THR A 111 2.87 2.94 -8.93
C THR A 111 4.22 2.66 -8.28
N ASP A 112 4.47 1.47 -7.74
CA ASP A 112 5.76 1.16 -7.10
C ASP A 112 6.94 1.34 -8.06
N PRO A 113 6.96 0.76 -9.28
CA PRO A 113 8.09 0.93 -10.18
C PRO A 113 8.29 2.35 -10.69
N ILE A 114 7.33 3.25 -10.44
CA ILE A 114 7.46 4.69 -10.74
C ILE A 114 8.27 5.39 -9.65
N MET A 115 8.37 4.83 -8.45
CA MET A 115 9.30 5.28 -7.43
C MET A 115 10.72 4.78 -7.76
N PRO A 116 11.73 5.65 -7.94
CA PRO A 116 13.05 5.23 -8.42
C PRO A 116 13.68 4.08 -7.63
N LEU A 117 13.50 4.06 -6.30
CA LEU A 117 14.06 3.02 -5.41
C LEU A 117 13.54 1.60 -5.67
N HIS A 118 12.44 1.45 -6.42
CA HIS A 118 11.88 0.14 -6.82
C HIS A 118 12.38 -0.33 -8.18
N THR A 119 13.36 0.36 -8.78
CA THR A 119 13.88 0.07 -10.12
C THR A 119 15.30 -0.49 -10.16
N GLY A 120 15.87 -0.81 -8.99
CA GLY A 120 17.20 -1.39 -8.86
C GLY A 120 17.46 -1.80 -7.42
N SER A 121 18.62 -2.38 -7.16
CA SER A 121 19.05 -2.76 -5.81
C SER A 121 20.50 -2.39 -5.58
N SER A 122 20.81 -1.75 -4.44
CA SER A 122 22.18 -1.39 -4.07
C SER A 122 22.35 -1.28 -2.57
N ASP A 123 23.59 -1.40 -2.06
CA ASP A 123 23.84 -1.24 -0.63
C ASP A 123 23.42 0.13 -0.07
N PRO A 124 23.75 1.27 -0.71
CA PRO A 124 23.29 2.59 -0.28
C PRO A 124 21.76 2.75 -0.25
N GLU A 125 21.05 2.13 -1.19
CA GLU A 125 19.58 2.13 -1.23
C GLU A 125 19.01 1.56 0.08
N GLY A 126 19.57 0.47 0.61
CA GLY A 126 19.10 -0.10 1.88
C GLY A 126 19.21 0.83 3.09
N VAL A 127 20.06 1.86 3.02
CA VAL A 127 20.20 2.89 4.06
C VAL A 127 19.13 3.97 3.92
N VAL A 128 18.81 4.36 2.69
CA VAL A 128 17.94 5.51 2.41
C VAL A 128 16.51 5.14 2.04
N HIS A 129 16.21 3.87 1.70
CA HIS A 129 14.91 3.42 1.17
C HIS A 129 13.73 3.92 2.01
N ARG A 130 13.63 3.40 3.24
CA ARG A 130 12.56 3.73 4.17
C ARG A 130 12.57 5.21 4.61
N PRO A 131 13.72 5.84 4.97
CA PRO A 131 13.76 7.27 5.27
C PRO A 131 13.22 8.15 4.13
N LEU A 132 13.60 7.84 2.88
CA LEU A 132 13.24 8.61 1.71
C LEU A 132 11.75 8.46 1.39
N GLU A 133 11.21 7.23 1.42
CA GLU A 133 9.78 7.01 1.24
C GLU A 133 8.92 7.69 2.32
N TRP A 134 9.39 7.68 3.58
CA TRP A 134 8.73 8.41 4.65
C TRP A 134 8.74 9.92 4.38
N SER A 135 9.87 10.45 3.91
CA SER A 135 10.01 11.86 3.52
C SER A 135 9.11 12.24 2.36
N VAL A 136 8.95 11.37 1.36
CA VAL A 136 7.99 11.53 0.25
C VAL A 136 6.56 11.58 0.79
N CYS A 137 6.18 10.65 1.66
CA CYS A 137 4.84 10.61 2.23
C CYS A 137 4.53 11.86 3.08
N GLN A 138 5.48 12.36 3.87
CA GLN A 138 5.32 13.59 4.65
C GLN A 138 5.31 14.85 3.77
N SER A 139 5.94 14.79 2.60
CA SER A 139 6.03 15.91 1.66
C SER A 139 4.97 15.88 0.55
N TYR A 140 4.03 14.92 0.60
CA TYR A 140 3.11 14.62 -0.49
C TYR A 140 2.42 15.88 -1.04
N GLU A 141 1.80 16.68 -0.18
CA GLU A 141 1.05 17.88 -0.61
C GLU A 141 1.95 18.89 -1.33
N SER A 142 3.18 19.09 -0.84
CA SER A 142 4.13 20.02 -1.46
C SER A 142 4.63 19.54 -2.83
N LEU A 143 4.87 18.23 -2.97
CA LEU A 143 5.26 17.58 -4.22
C LEU A 143 4.11 17.59 -5.23
N TYR A 144 2.91 17.27 -4.76
CA TYR A 144 1.68 17.30 -5.54
C TYR A 144 1.39 18.72 -6.08
N GLU A 145 1.44 19.75 -5.23
CA GLU A 145 1.23 21.13 -5.68
C GLU A 145 2.35 21.63 -6.59
N ARG A 146 3.60 21.21 -6.37
CA ARG A 146 4.71 21.49 -7.29
C ARG A 146 4.47 20.90 -8.68
N TRP A 147 4.09 19.63 -8.75
CA TRP A 147 3.69 18.99 -10.00
C TRP A 147 2.48 19.70 -10.64
N LYS A 148 1.45 19.96 -9.84
CA LYS A 148 0.19 20.56 -10.32
C LYS A 148 0.37 21.98 -10.86
N SER A 149 1.24 22.78 -10.26
CA SER A 149 1.59 24.14 -10.69
C SER A 149 2.70 24.18 -11.75
N GLY A 150 3.35 23.05 -12.02
CA GLY A 150 4.39 22.91 -13.03
C GLY A 150 3.89 23.26 -14.43
N LYS A 151 4.76 23.88 -15.23
CA LYS A 151 4.49 24.26 -16.63
C LYS A 151 4.53 23.05 -17.59
N VAL A 152 5.19 21.97 -17.19
CA VAL A 152 5.32 20.75 -17.98
C VAL A 152 4.31 19.73 -17.47
N ARG A 153 3.43 19.27 -18.36
CA ARG A 153 2.50 18.18 -18.10
C ARG A 153 3.06 16.92 -18.75
N VAL A 154 3.34 15.90 -17.94
CA VAL A 154 3.58 14.56 -18.45
C VAL A 154 2.25 14.05 -19.02
N GLN A 155 2.20 13.77 -20.32
CA GLN A 155 1.09 13.06 -20.92
C GLN A 155 1.46 11.59 -21.01
N PHE A 156 0.82 10.79 -20.18
CA PHE A 156 0.93 9.35 -20.25
C PHE A 156 0.06 8.84 -21.40
N GLN A 157 0.67 8.25 -22.43
CA GLN A 157 -0.05 7.53 -23.47
C GLN A 157 0.10 6.03 -23.21
N LEU A 158 -1.03 5.35 -23.06
CA LEU A 158 -1.03 3.92 -22.90
C LEU A 158 -0.69 3.25 -24.23
N PRO A 159 0.25 2.29 -24.23
CA PRO A 159 0.52 1.48 -25.41
C PRO A 159 -0.74 0.76 -25.92
N GLU A 160 -0.72 0.44 -27.20
CA GLU A 160 -1.71 -0.45 -27.82
C GLU A 160 -1.29 -1.93 -27.67
N GLY A 161 -2.22 -2.85 -27.96
CA GLY A 161 -1.96 -4.30 -27.93
C GLY A 161 -2.28 -4.98 -26.60
N ASN A 162 -2.12 -6.30 -26.54
CA ASN A 162 -2.64 -7.13 -25.43
C ASN A 162 -1.82 -7.05 -24.14
N ASN A 163 -0.55 -6.67 -24.21
CA ASN A 163 0.36 -6.53 -23.06
C ASN A 163 0.58 -5.06 -22.68
N TRP A 164 -0.42 -4.20 -22.93
CA TRP A 164 -0.29 -2.76 -22.74
C TRP A 164 0.04 -2.37 -21.30
N ILE A 165 -0.45 -3.12 -20.30
CA ILE A 165 -0.17 -2.82 -18.88
C ILE A 165 1.28 -3.17 -18.54
N THR A 166 1.79 -4.31 -19.02
CA THR A 166 3.21 -4.66 -18.91
C THR A 166 4.08 -3.56 -19.52
N GLN A 167 3.78 -3.11 -20.74
CA GLN A 167 4.53 -2.04 -21.40
C GLN A 167 4.43 -0.70 -20.64
N ALA A 168 3.27 -0.37 -20.09
CA ALA A 168 3.06 0.83 -19.29
C ALA A 168 3.90 0.83 -18.00
N VAL A 169 3.94 -0.30 -17.29
CA VAL A 169 4.75 -0.49 -16.08
C VAL A 169 6.24 -0.45 -16.42
N THR A 170 6.67 -1.17 -17.46
CA THR A 170 8.06 -1.18 -17.93
C THR A 170 8.53 0.22 -18.32
N ALA A 171 7.73 0.93 -19.13
CA ALA A 171 8.02 2.30 -19.46
C ALA A 171 8.19 3.09 -18.17
N GLY A 172 7.20 3.13 -17.27
CA GLY A 172 7.25 3.84 -15.99
C GLY A 172 8.56 3.62 -15.23
N ALA A 173 8.94 2.35 -15.06
CA ALA A 173 10.19 1.97 -14.42
C ALA A 173 11.44 2.49 -15.15
N GLU A 174 11.46 2.46 -16.49
CA GLU A 174 12.56 3.02 -17.29
C GLU A 174 12.71 4.53 -17.11
N ARG A 175 11.61 5.32 -16.93
CA ARG A 175 11.78 6.75 -16.54
C ARG A 175 12.46 6.81 -15.18
N SER A 176 11.90 6.08 -14.23
CA SER A 176 12.26 6.26 -12.83
C SER A 176 13.69 5.80 -12.59
N HIS A 177 14.13 4.79 -13.33
CA HIS A 177 15.47 4.22 -13.22
C HIS A 177 16.58 5.21 -13.56
N VAL A 178 16.36 6.15 -14.50
CA VAL A 178 17.40 7.17 -14.80
C VAL A 178 17.75 8.03 -13.58
N HIS A 179 16.85 8.07 -12.59
CA HIS A 179 17.02 8.80 -11.34
C HIS A 179 17.42 7.92 -10.15
N TYR A 180 17.52 6.60 -10.30
CA TYR A 180 17.76 5.65 -9.20
C TYR A 180 19.00 6.01 -8.38
N HIS A 181 20.17 6.11 -9.02
CA HIS A 181 21.40 6.48 -8.31
C HIS A 181 21.36 7.92 -7.78
N ARG A 182 20.80 8.85 -8.57
CA ARG A 182 20.81 10.26 -8.23
C ARG A 182 19.95 10.55 -7.00
N ILE A 183 18.76 9.95 -6.90
CA ILE A 183 17.87 10.17 -5.75
C ILE A 183 18.49 9.66 -4.44
N ILE A 184 19.26 8.56 -4.51
CA ILE A 184 19.99 8.00 -3.37
C ILE A 184 21.11 8.96 -2.95
N GLU A 185 21.90 9.44 -3.92
CA GLU A 185 23.05 10.31 -3.70
C GLU A 185 22.66 11.65 -3.05
N ILE A 186 21.55 12.25 -3.51
CA ILE A 186 21.17 13.61 -3.11
C ILE A 186 20.26 13.67 -1.88
N TYR A 187 19.81 12.53 -1.38
CA TYR A 187 18.95 12.47 -0.21
C TYR A 187 19.76 12.73 1.05
N ASP A 188 19.37 13.76 1.82
CA ASP A 188 20.02 14.10 3.08
C ASP A 188 19.42 13.23 4.21
N LEU A 189 20.06 12.09 4.46
CA LEU A 189 19.61 11.14 5.47
C LEU A 189 19.56 11.76 6.88
N GLU A 190 20.57 12.53 7.27
CA GLU A 190 20.63 13.11 8.62
C GLU A 190 19.47 14.09 8.84
N ARG A 191 19.20 14.96 7.87
CA ARG A 191 18.05 15.87 7.95
C ARG A 191 16.73 15.11 7.88
N GLY A 192 16.60 14.15 6.97
CA GLY A 192 15.37 13.37 6.78
C GLY A 192 14.96 12.54 8.01
N VAL A 193 15.93 12.03 8.77
CA VAL A 193 15.66 11.32 10.04
C VAL A 193 15.09 12.27 11.12
N LYS A 194 15.58 13.51 11.16
CA LYS A 194 15.14 14.53 12.13
C LYS A 194 13.81 15.17 11.72
N SER A 195 13.72 15.57 10.46
CA SER A 195 12.62 16.29 9.81
C SER A 195 12.46 15.75 8.39
N PRO A 196 11.54 14.80 8.14
CA PRO A 196 11.49 14.06 6.87
C PRO A 196 11.45 14.95 5.61
N PRO A 197 10.62 16.01 5.55
CA PRO A 197 10.62 16.89 4.38
C PRO A 197 11.96 17.57 4.09
N GLU A 198 12.82 17.76 5.09
CA GLU A 198 14.15 18.39 4.93
C GLU A 198 15.20 17.45 4.34
N GLY A 199 14.95 16.13 4.34
CA GLY A 199 15.80 15.17 3.64
C GLY A 199 15.74 15.32 2.11
N LEU A 200 14.66 15.92 1.60
CA LEU A 200 14.46 16.20 0.18
C LEU A 200 15.01 17.59 -0.17
N ASN A 201 16.08 17.67 -0.95
CA ASN A 201 16.59 18.92 -1.52
C ASN A 201 15.75 19.41 -2.74
N ALA A 202 16.13 20.51 -3.38
CA ALA A 202 15.38 21.06 -4.51
C ALA A 202 15.31 20.11 -5.72
N GLU A 203 16.40 19.41 -6.02
CA GLU A 203 16.51 18.49 -7.16
C GLU A 203 15.69 17.21 -6.95
N SER A 204 15.79 16.57 -5.78
CA SER A 204 14.95 15.41 -5.45
C SER A 204 13.47 15.73 -5.50
N ARG A 205 13.06 16.92 -5.04
CA ARG A 205 11.67 17.37 -5.16
C ARG A 205 11.22 17.54 -6.61
N GLU A 206 12.10 17.95 -7.50
CA GLU A 206 11.81 18.04 -8.94
C GLU A 206 11.63 16.65 -9.56
N ILE A 207 12.58 15.74 -9.33
CA ILE A 207 12.50 14.34 -9.75
C ILE A 207 11.19 13.71 -9.25
N LEU A 208 10.93 13.78 -7.95
CA LEU A 208 9.75 13.18 -7.33
C LEU A 208 8.44 13.81 -7.82
N SER A 209 8.42 15.11 -8.12
CA SER A 209 7.23 15.75 -8.70
C SER A 209 6.94 15.25 -10.12
N GLU A 210 7.98 14.96 -10.90
CA GLU A 210 7.81 14.29 -12.19
C GLU A 210 7.23 12.87 -12.01
N MET A 211 7.78 12.10 -11.07
CA MET A 211 7.30 10.74 -10.78
C MET A 211 5.84 10.75 -10.31
N PHE A 212 5.44 11.73 -9.49
CA PHE A 212 4.05 11.94 -9.09
C PHE A 212 3.16 12.17 -10.31
N GLY A 213 3.63 12.99 -11.26
CA GLY A 213 2.91 13.21 -12.52
C GLY A 213 2.70 11.93 -13.30
N ILE A 214 3.72 11.08 -13.43
CA ILE A 214 3.62 9.78 -14.12
C ILE A 214 2.66 8.84 -13.38
N ALA A 215 2.81 8.71 -12.06
CA ALA A 215 1.96 7.84 -11.25
C ALA A 215 0.48 8.24 -11.31
N ILE A 216 0.18 9.51 -11.06
CA ILE A 216 -1.20 10.03 -10.99
C ILE A 216 -1.86 10.00 -12.37
N THR A 217 -1.19 10.51 -13.40
CA THR A 217 -1.78 10.56 -14.75
C THR A 217 -1.82 9.19 -15.39
N GLY A 218 -0.78 8.37 -15.22
CA GLY A 218 -0.73 7.01 -15.71
C GLY A 218 -1.84 6.15 -15.13
N TRP A 219 -2.04 6.22 -13.80
CA TRP A 219 -3.12 5.49 -13.16
C TRP A 219 -4.50 5.93 -13.66
N ALA A 220 -4.69 7.23 -13.89
CA ALA A 220 -5.94 7.74 -14.48
C ALA A 220 -6.21 7.17 -15.88
N ARG A 221 -5.18 7.10 -16.75
CA ARG A 221 -5.31 6.49 -18.08
C ARG A 221 -5.62 4.99 -17.98
N ILE A 222 -5.02 4.29 -17.04
CA ILE A 222 -5.27 2.86 -16.80
C ILE A 222 -6.72 2.63 -16.41
N LEU A 223 -7.25 3.42 -15.48
CA LEU A 223 -8.66 3.35 -15.08
C LEU A 223 -9.60 3.58 -16.27
N GLU A 224 -9.30 4.53 -17.15
CA GLU A 224 -10.11 4.73 -18.36
C GLU A 224 -10.06 3.53 -19.31
N ARG A 225 -8.86 2.97 -19.55
CA ARG A 225 -8.72 1.78 -20.39
C ARG A 225 -9.42 0.56 -19.78
N VAL A 226 -9.35 0.38 -18.46
CA VAL A 226 -10.12 -0.66 -17.74
C VAL A 226 -11.62 -0.45 -17.95
N ALA A 227 -12.10 0.78 -17.79
CA ALA A 227 -13.51 1.11 -18.00
C ALA A 227 -13.96 0.84 -19.44
N GLU A 228 -13.09 1.07 -20.43
CA GLU A 228 -13.32 0.73 -21.84
C GLU A 228 -13.35 -0.79 -22.09
N GLN A 229 -12.45 -1.54 -21.45
CA GLN A 229 -12.34 -3.00 -21.58
C GLN A 229 -13.47 -3.77 -20.88
N ALA A 230 -14.07 -3.20 -19.83
CA ALA A 230 -15.24 -3.77 -19.20
C ALA A 230 -16.38 -3.91 -20.23
N THR A 231 -17.00 -5.07 -20.30
CA THR A 231 -18.14 -5.33 -21.20
C THR A 231 -19.48 -5.02 -20.53
N CYS A 232 -19.51 -4.98 -19.19
CA CYS A 232 -20.69 -4.60 -18.43
C CYS A 232 -21.06 -3.12 -18.59
N LYS A 233 -22.31 -2.80 -18.25
CA LYS A 233 -22.77 -1.42 -18.17
C LYS A 233 -22.37 -0.84 -16.82
N LEU A 234 -21.44 0.11 -16.82
CA LEU A 234 -21.08 0.83 -15.59
C LEU A 234 -22.24 1.73 -15.15
N PRO A 235 -22.81 1.52 -13.95
CA PRO A 235 -23.92 2.33 -13.45
C PRO A 235 -23.48 3.76 -13.13
N ASN A 236 -24.43 4.69 -13.17
CA ASN A 236 -24.24 5.99 -12.55
C ASN A 236 -24.40 5.81 -11.04
N ALA A 237 -23.29 5.75 -10.31
CA ALA A 237 -23.32 5.76 -8.86
C ALA A 237 -23.62 7.18 -8.38
N GLY A 238 -24.84 7.41 -7.90
CA GLY A 238 -25.22 8.70 -7.29
C GLY A 238 -24.41 8.96 -6.03
N LEU A 239 -23.35 9.74 -6.13
CA LEU A 239 -22.52 10.12 -4.99
C LEU A 239 -23.12 11.34 -4.30
N THR A 240 -23.63 11.18 -3.08
CA THR A 240 -23.85 12.35 -2.20
C THR A 240 -22.69 12.46 -1.22
N ALA A 241 -22.10 13.65 -1.11
CA ALA A 241 -21.01 13.89 -0.18
C ALA A 241 -21.44 13.65 1.28
N ALA A 242 -22.71 13.90 1.61
CA ALA A 242 -23.26 13.64 2.94
C ALA A 242 -23.20 12.15 3.33
N THR A 243 -23.46 11.22 2.39
CA THR A 243 -23.40 9.77 2.65
C THR A 243 -21.97 9.28 2.90
N LEU A 244 -20.98 9.83 2.20
CA LEU A 244 -19.57 9.44 2.39
C LEU A 244 -18.93 10.06 3.64
N VAL A 245 -19.38 11.24 4.06
CA VAL A 245 -18.83 11.98 5.21
C VAL A 245 -19.41 11.49 6.54
N ALA A 246 -20.64 10.97 6.54
CA ALA A 246 -21.28 10.43 7.75
C ALA A 246 -20.55 9.23 8.36
N ALA A 247 -19.60 8.61 7.63
CA ALA A 247 -18.80 7.47 8.07
C ALA A 247 -17.39 7.85 8.59
N ILE A 248 -17.10 9.14 8.79
CA ILE A 248 -15.74 9.61 9.07
C ILE A 248 -15.59 10.09 10.53
N ASP A 249 -15.05 9.22 11.39
CA ASP A 249 -14.57 9.61 12.72
C ASP A 249 -13.16 10.21 12.64
N MET A 250 -13.09 11.49 12.26
CA MET A 250 -11.84 12.27 12.16
C MET A 250 -10.91 12.20 13.40
N PRO A 251 -11.40 12.12 14.67
CA PRO A 251 -10.52 12.03 15.83
C PRO A 251 -9.70 10.73 15.86
N VAL A 252 -10.34 9.58 15.58
CA VAL A 252 -9.69 8.26 15.55
C VAL A 252 -8.66 8.19 14.42
N ALA A 253 -9.04 8.71 13.26
CA ALA A 253 -8.21 8.72 12.08
C ALA A 253 -6.90 9.50 12.29
N TRP A 254 -6.95 10.61 13.03
CA TRP A 254 -5.78 11.41 13.41
C TRP A 254 -4.85 10.66 14.40
N ILE A 255 -5.43 9.97 15.38
CA ILE A 255 -4.67 9.16 16.36
C ILE A 255 -3.89 8.04 15.64
N ILE A 256 -4.54 7.31 14.73
CA ILE A 256 -3.89 6.23 13.94
C ILE A 256 -2.72 6.80 13.13
N LYS A 257 -2.91 7.95 12.47
CA LYS A 257 -1.84 8.62 11.71
C LYS A 257 -0.66 8.97 12.61
N LYS A 258 -0.91 9.44 13.83
CA LYS A 258 0.13 9.79 14.81
C LYS A 258 0.91 8.56 15.27
N ILE A 259 0.24 7.45 15.57
CA ILE A 259 0.90 6.19 15.98
C ILE A 259 1.78 5.66 14.84
N ALA A 260 1.25 5.57 13.62
CA ALA A 260 2.02 5.14 12.45
C ALA A 260 3.25 6.03 12.24
N SER A 261 3.10 7.35 12.40
CA SER A 261 4.24 8.28 12.30
C SER A 261 5.30 8.06 13.38
N VAL A 262 4.93 7.64 14.60
CA VAL A 262 5.89 7.34 15.68
C VAL A 262 6.65 6.05 15.36
N GLN A 263 5.97 5.01 14.88
CA GLN A 263 6.60 3.75 14.48
C GLN A 263 7.58 3.97 13.31
N GLU A 264 7.18 4.73 12.29
CA GLU A 264 8.07 5.09 11.18
C GLU A 264 9.29 5.88 11.67
N LYS A 265 9.09 6.89 12.52
CA LYS A 265 10.19 7.68 13.09
C LYS A 265 11.18 6.81 13.85
N ALA A 266 10.70 5.87 14.67
CA ALA A 266 11.55 4.97 15.44
C ALA A 266 12.37 4.03 14.52
N ALA A 267 11.75 3.48 13.49
CA ALA A 267 12.44 2.61 12.55
C ALA A 267 13.48 3.35 11.70
N VAL A 268 13.17 4.56 11.24
CA VAL A 268 14.10 5.42 10.51
C VAL A 268 15.28 5.85 11.41
N ALA A 269 15.01 6.17 12.68
CA ALA A 269 16.07 6.47 13.65
C ALA A 269 17.00 5.27 13.89
N ALA A 270 16.45 4.06 14.01
CA ALA A 270 17.24 2.83 14.21
C ALA A 270 18.16 2.51 13.01
N ILE A 271 17.68 2.72 11.78
CA ILE A 271 18.49 2.63 10.56
C ILE A 271 19.65 3.62 10.61
N PHE A 272 19.36 4.87 10.95
CA PHE A 272 20.37 5.93 11.01
C PHE A 272 21.43 5.67 12.09
N GLU A 273 21.01 5.25 13.29
CA GLU A 273 21.93 4.91 14.38
C GLU A 273 22.87 3.75 14.01
N GLU A 274 22.33 2.69 13.39
CA GLU A 274 23.14 1.57 12.91
C GLU A 274 24.13 2.01 11.82
N PHE A 275 23.68 2.85 10.88
CA PHE A 275 24.53 3.37 9.82
C PHE A 275 25.65 4.27 10.36
N GLN A 276 25.34 5.18 11.29
CA GLN A 276 26.34 6.02 11.96
C GLN A 276 27.38 5.20 12.72
N THR A 277 26.95 4.09 13.34
CA THR A 277 27.84 3.24 14.15
C THR A 277 28.71 2.32 13.30
N THR A 278 28.16 1.77 12.21
CA THR A 278 28.80 0.65 11.48
C THR A 278 29.17 0.97 10.04
N GLY A 279 28.71 2.10 9.48
CA GLY A 279 28.82 2.44 8.07
C GLY A 279 27.96 1.59 7.13
N THR A 280 27.15 0.67 7.66
CA THR A 280 26.23 -0.19 6.88
C THR A 280 24.92 -0.40 7.63
N VAL A 281 23.92 -1.00 6.98
CA VAL A 281 22.64 -1.36 7.64
C VAL A 281 22.35 -2.82 7.34
N ARG A 282 22.30 -3.66 8.39
CA ARG A 282 22.08 -5.10 8.32
C ARG A 282 20.97 -5.54 9.27
N VAL A 283 21.00 -5.08 10.52
CA VAL A 283 20.04 -5.46 11.56
C VAL A 283 18.68 -4.82 11.28
N HIS A 284 18.67 -3.50 11.11
CA HIS A 284 17.47 -2.70 10.85
C HIS A 284 17.18 -2.52 9.36
N LEU A 285 17.84 -3.30 8.49
CA LEU A 285 17.59 -3.28 7.05
C LEU A 285 16.09 -3.53 6.79
N PRO A 286 15.41 -2.64 6.03
CA PRO A 286 13.97 -2.76 5.78
C PRO A 286 13.59 -4.16 5.27
N PRO A 287 12.45 -4.73 5.73
CA PRO A 287 12.03 -6.06 5.32
C PRO A 287 11.87 -6.19 3.80
N GLU A 288 11.41 -5.14 3.12
CA GLU A 288 11.26 -5.11 1.66
C GLU A 288 12.61 -5.27 0.95
N VAL A 289 13.59 -4.42 1.26
CA VAL A 289 14.95 -4.46 0.71
C VAL A 289 15.61 -5.80 1.01
N ARG A 290 15.47 -6.31 2.24
CA ARG A 290 16.01 -7.62 2.63
C ARG A 290 15.42 -8.76 1.79
N SER A 291 14.11 -8.74 1.59
CA SER A 291 13.41 -9.79 0.84
C SER A 291 13.78 -9.73 -0.63
N VAL A 292 13.79 -8.55 -1.24
CA VAL A 292 14.21 -8.32 -2.63
C VAL A 292 15.63 -8.81 -2.87
N ARG A 293 16.59 -8.41 -2.03
CA ARG A 293 17.99 -8.87 -2.13
C ARG A 293 18.11 -10.39 -1.99
N THR A 294 17.33 -11.00 -1.10
CA THR A 294 17.32 -12.45 -0.88
C THR A 294 16.83 -13.19 -2.13
N GLU A 295 15.69 -12.77 -2.70
CA GLU A 295 15.11 -13.37 -3.90
C GLU A 295 16.00 -13.16 -5.15
N MET A 296 16.65 -12.01 -5.26
CA MET A 296 17.59 -11.72 -6.34
C MET A 296 18.80 -12.65 -6.26
N ALA A 297 19.41 -12.80 -5.08
CA ALA A 297 20.52 -13.73 -4.86
C ALA A 297 20.13 -15.19 -5.17
N MET A 298 18.91 -15.61 -4.81
CA MET A 298 18.40 -16.94 -5.18
C MET A 298 18.22 -17.11 -6.69
N THR A 299 17.79 -16.05 -7.40
CA THR A 299 17.62 -16.07 -8.86
C THR A 299 18.96 -16.21 -9.58
N VAL A 300 19.98 -15.44 -9.15
CA VAL A 300 21.35 -15.55 -9.69
C VAL A 300 21.92 -16.94 -9.46
N ASN A 301 21.76 -17.51 -8.26
CA ASN A 301 22.24 -18.86 -7.96
C ASN A 301 21.56 -19.95 -8.80
N ARG A 302 20.26 -19.83 -9.11
CA ARG A 302 19.57 -20.76 -10.02
C ARG A 302 20.08 -20.69 -11.45
N ASN A 303 20.47 -19.50 -11.89
CA ASN A 303 20.95 -19.26 -13.25
C ASN A 303 22.47 -19.48 -13.40
N THR A 304 23.19 -19.75 -12.31
CA THR A 304 24.62 -20.05 -12.34
C THR A 304 24.82 -21.52 -12.74
N PRO A 305 25.46 -21.83 -13.88
CA PRO A 305 25.72 -23.21 -14.28
C PRO A 305 26.58 -23.93 -13.23
N ILE A 306 26.22 -25.18 -12.89
CA ILE A 306 26.94 -26.02 -11.91
C ILE A 306 28.39 -26.33 -12.37
N ASN A 307 28.70 -26.10 -13.65
CA ASN A 307 30.06 -26.11 -14.19
C ASN A 307 30.26 -24.92 -15.14
N PRO A 308 31.04 -23.89 -14.80
CA PRO A 308 31.39 -22.86 -15.78
C PRO A 308 32.32 -23.47 -16.85
N PRO A 309 32.05 -23.30 -18.15
CA PRO A 309 33.05 -23.62 -19.18
C PRO A 309 34.27 -22.70 -19.02
N THR A 310 35.46 -23.29 -19.03
CA THR A 310 36.78 -22.66 -18.80
C THR A 310 37.24 -21.76 -19.95
N THR A 311 36.38 -20.92 -20.50
CA THR A 311 36.75 -20.02 -21.60
C THR A 311 36.20 -18.64 -21.34
N ALA A 312 37.13 -17.68 -21.16
CA ALA A 312 36.81 -16.27 -21.02
C ALA A 312 35.96 -15.78 -22.21
N PRO A 313 34.87 -15.04 -21.98
CA PRO A 313 34.05 -14.52 -23.07
C PRO A 313 34.79 -13.40 -23.81
N GLN A 314 34.87 -13.54 -25.13
CA GLN A 314 35.27 -12.48 -26.06
C GLN A 314 34.10 -11.48 -26.24
N PRO A 315 34.36 -10.19 -26.44
CA PRO A 315 33.31 -9.18 -26.60
C PRO A 315 32.57 -9.38 -27.92
N VAL A 316 31.25 -9.62 -27.83
CA VAL A 316 30.34 -9.59 -28.99
C VAL A 316 29.85 -8.16 -29.24
N PRO A 317 29.82 -7.69 -30.50
CA PRO A 317 29.33 -6.36 -30.82
C PRO A 317 27.80 -6.30 -30.67
N VAL A 318 27.32 -5.29 -29.94
CA VAL A 318 25.90 -4.96 -29.79
C VAL A 318 25.39 -4.42 -31.12
N VAL A 319 24.49 -5.15 -31.76
CA VAL A 319 23.69 -4.63 -32.88
C VAL A 319 22.43 -4.04 -32.29
N SER A 320 22.35 -2.71 -32.28
CA SER A 320 21.15 -1.97 -31.89
C SER A 320 20.01 -2.24 -32.87
N SER A 321 18.93 -2.86 -32.41
CA SER A 321 17.64 -2.80 -33.08
C SER A 321 16.59 -2.30 -32.11
N THR A 322 16.31 -1.00 -32.16
CA THR A 322 15.11 -0.42 -31.54
C THR A 322 14.61 0.72 -32.41
N ALA A 323 13.63 0.41 -33.26
CA ALA A 323 12.54 1.32 -33.55
C ALA A 323 11.40 0.92 -32.61
N ALA A 324 11.49 1.34 -31.34
CA ALA A 324 10.38 1.34 -30.40
C ALA A 324 9.84 2.77 -30.38
N THR A 325 8.59 2.95 -30.79
CA THR A 325 7.91 4.24 -30.74
C THR A 325 7.82 4.68 -29.28
N ALA A 326 8.42 5.81 -28.93
CA ALA A 326 8.46 6.29 -27.55
C ALA A 326 7.04 6.51 -27.02
N ALA A 327 6.67 5.82 -25.94
CA ALA A 327 5.39 5.97 -25.27
C ALA A 327 5.19 7.37 -24.64
N TRP A 328 6.26 8.17 -24.58
CA TRP A 328 6.29 9.44 -23.88
C TRP A 328 6.72 10.58 -24.80
N ALA A 329 5.81 11.54 -24.96
CA ALA A 329 6.07 12.79 -25.63
C ALA A 329 5.82 13.95 -24.66
N PRO A 330 6.76 14.91 -24.52
CA PRO A 330 6.44 16.18 -23.91
C PRO A 330 5.46 16.93 -24.82
N ALA A 331 4.22 17.12 -24.37
CA ALA A 331 3.24 17.92 -25.10
C ALA A 331 3.25 19.37 -24.61
N ALA A 332 3.43 20.32 -25.52
CA ALA A 332 3.11 21.72 -25.29
C ALA A 332 1.57 21.91 -25.36
N ILE A 333 0.99 22.63 -24.41
CA ILE A 333 -0.46 22.87 -24.36
C ILE A 333 -0.85 23.89 -25.44
N GLN A 334 -1.80 23.52 -26.31
CA GLN A 334 -2.66 24.49 -26.99
C GLN A 334 -3.76 24.94 -26.01
N SER A 335 -3.71 26.19 -25.59
CA SER A 335 -4.80 26.80 -24.80
C SER A 335 -6.04 27.02 -25.68
N PRO A 336 -7.26 26.89 -25.14
CA PRO A 336 -8.46 27.36 -25.83
C PRO A 336 -8.40 28.89 -25.97
N ALA A 337 -8.66 29.38 -27.19
CA ALA A 337 -8.52 30.77 -27.59
C ALA A 337 -9.45 31.71 -26.78
N PRO A 338 -8.93 32.79 -26.18
CA PRO A 338 -9.74 33.95 -25.85
C PRO A 338 -9.95 34.81 -27.11
N ALA A 339 -11.13 35.42 -27.19
CA ALA A 339 -11.62 36.23 -28.29
C ALA A 339 -10.65 37.36 -28.71
N MET A 340 -10.61 37.60 -30.01
CA MET A 340 -9.82 38.63 -30.69
C MET A 340 -10.03 40.03 -30.09
N VAL A 341 -8.94 40.66 -29.68
CA VAL A 341 -8.79 42.12 -29.77
C VAL A 341 -7.42 42.39 -30.40
N ALA A 342 -7.47 43.05 -31.55
CA ALA A 342 -6.31 43.42 -32.35
C ALA A 342 -5.46 44.47 -31.63
N THR A 343 -4.14 44.28 -31.56
CA THR A 343 -3.20 45.40 -31.61
C THR A 343 -1.86 44.92 -32.20
N THR A 344 -1.43 45.69 -33.20
CA THR A 344 -0.19 45.67 -33.97
C THR A 344 1.09 45.78 -33.14
N GLN A 345 2.17 45.08 -33.53
CA GLN A 345 3.49 45.68 -33.88
C GLN A 345 4.60 44.63 -34.15
N THR A 346 5.05 44.66 -35.41
CA THR A 346 6.43 44.79 -35.92
C THR A 346 7.67 44.29 -35.13
N THR A 347 8.38 43.36 -35.79
CA THR A 347 9.84 43.27 -36.05
C THR A 347 10.91 42.97 -34.97
N GLN A 348 11.76 42.02 -35.40
CA GLN A 348 13.23 41.92 -35.27
C GLN A 348 13.84 41.12 -34.10
N ALA A 349 14.45 39.99 -34.49
CA ALA A 349 15.68 39.43 -33.91
C ALA A 349 16.89 39.99 -34.72
N PRO A 350 18.15 39.92 -34.24
CA PRO A 350 18.85 38.62 -34.15
C PRO A 350 19.88 38.44 -33.00
N SER A 351 20.09 37.15 -32.67
CA SER A 351 21.34 36.40 -32.44
C SER A 351 22.63 37.11 -31.97
N ILE A 352 23.36 36.50 -31.03
CA ILE A 352 24.73 35.93 -31.24
C ILE A 352 25.33 35.27 -29.97
N ALA A 353 25.89 34.08 -30.19
CA ALA A 353 27.06 33.39 -29.59
C ALA A 353 27.18 32.98 -28.10
N THR A 354 27.36 31.66 -27.93
CA THR A 354 28.21 30.92 -26.97
C THR A 354 29.71 31.19 -27.20
N PRO A 355 30.66 30.93 -26.26
CA PRO A 355 31.02 29.55 -25.89
C PRO A 355 31.66 29.26 -24.50
N SER A 356 31.65 27.96 -24.16
CA SER A 356 32.73 27.13 -23.60
C SER A 356 33.15 27.19 -22.10
N ALA A 357 32.81 26.08 -21.42
CA ALA A 357 33.63 25.13 -20.65
C ALA A 357 34.70 25.58 -19.65
N GLY A 358 34.64 24.99 -18.45
CA GLY A 358 35.76 24.89 -17.50
C GLY A 358 35.33 24.38 -16.11
N GLU A 359 35.43 23.07 -15.89
CA GLU A 359 35.51 22.41 -14.58
C GLU A 359 36.95 21.85 -14.43
N PRO A 360 37.39 21.28 -13.28
CA PRO A 360 36.97 21.48 -11.89
C PRO A 360 38.19 21.67 -10.93
N SER A 361 37.98 22.15 -9.70
CA SER A 361 38.97 21.95 -8.62
C SER A 361 38.37 22.12 -7.22
N ALA A 362 38.43 21.02 -6.46
CA ALA A 362 38.56 20.96 -5.00
C ALA A 362 39.96 20.32 -4.74
N PRO A 363 40.60 20.35 -3.54
CA PRO A 363 39.95 20.28 -2.22
C PRO A 363 40.66 21.01 -1.05
N ALA A 364 40.10 20.81 0.16
CA ALA A 364 40.78 20.53 1.43
C ALA A 364 40.72 21.57 2.58
N TRP A 365 40.22 21.04 3.71
CA TRP A 365 40.66 21.19 5.11
C TRP A 365 40.04 22.27 6.04
N LEU A 366 39.42 21.74 7.11
CA LEU A 366 39.28 22.35 8.45
C LEU A 366 40.68 22.47 9.13
N PRO A 367 40.85 23.38 10.12
CA PRO A 367 40.74 22.91 11.51
C PRO A 367 40.15 23.90 12.55
N ALA A 368 39.53 23.31 13.57
CA ALA A 368 39.58 23.56 15.03
C ALA A 368 39.34 24.95 15.69
N ALA A 369 38.25 24.97 16.48
CA ALA A 369 38.14 25.31 17.92
C ALA A 369 38.58 26.68 18.51
N SER A 370 37.61 27.43 19.07
CA SER A 370 37.57 27.78 20.52
C SER A 370 36.35 28.64 20.91
N SER A 371 35.51 28.05 21.76
CA SER A 371 34.95 28.51 23.05
C SER A 371 34.54 29.97 23.34
N LEU A 372 33.36 30.05 24.01
CA LEU A 372 32.83 31.02 24.99
C LEU A 372 32.08 32.28 24.49
N HIS A 373 30.74 32.25 24.56
CA HIS A 373 29.93 33.01 25.55
C HIS A 373 28.42 32.81 25.27
N GLU A 374 27.66 32.44 26.30
CA GLU A 374 26.20 32.61 26.35
C GLU A 374 25.84 34.11 26.32
N PRO A 375 24.63 34.46 25.87
CA PRO A 375 23.67 34.87 26.88
C PRO A 375 22.25 34.31 26.68
N VAL A 376 21.64 34.03 27.82
CA VAL A 376 20.21 33.87 28.07
C VAL A 376 19.43 35.06 27.51
N ALA A 377 18.42 34.79 26.67
CA ALA A 377 17.41 35.78 26.28
C ALA A 377 16.02 35.23 26.64
N GLN A 378 15.33 36.02 27.45
CA GLN A 378 14.04 35.78 28.06
C GLN A 378 12.90 35.83 27.03
N GLU A 379 11.95 34.89 27.15
CA GLU A 379 10.64 34.99 26.52
C GLU A 379 9.81 36.11 27.18
N PRO A 380 9.15 36.99 26.42
CA PRO A 380 8.12 37.84 26.98
C PRO A 380 6.78 37.10 27.00
N ALA A 381 6.28 36.90 28.22
CA ALA A 381 4.89 36.57 28.49
C ALA A 381 3.96 37.71 28.04
N VAL A 382 2.91 37.38 27.29
CA VAL A 382 1.74 38.25 27.12
C VAL A 382 0.52 37.52 27.68
N THR A 383 0.09 38.02 28.82
CA THR A 383 -1.18 37.77 29.50
C THR A 383 -2.37 38.15 28.62
N MET A 384 -3.37 37.28 28.51
CA MET A 384 -4.74 37.67 28.16
C MET A 384 -5.73 36.98 29.10
N GLU A 385 -6.38 37.79 29.93
CA GLU A 385 -7.64 37.47 30.59
C GLU A 385 -8.80 38.23 29.89
N PRO A 386 -10.07 37.84 30.12
CA PRO A 386 -11.07 37.71 29.07
C PRO A 386 -12.08 38.86 29.02
N ALA A 387 -12.78 39.00 27.89
CA ALA A 387 -14.04 39.73 27.83
C ALA A 387 -14.99 39.12 26.79
N ALA A 388 -16.17 38.77 27.28
CA ALA A 388 -17.31 38.27 26.53
C ALA A 388 -18.01 39.39 25.74
N ALA A 389 -18.60 39.04 24.59
CA ALA A 389 -19.85 39.63 24.13
C ALA A 389 -20.54 38.66 23.16
N ALA A 390 -21.70 38.17 23.59
CA ALA A 390 -22.58 37.28 22.87
C ALA A 390 -23.34 38.00 21.74
N ALA A 391 -23.60 37.28 20.65
CA ALA A 391 -24.74 37.53 19.78
C ALA A 391 -25.47 36.20 19.57
N ALA A 392 -26.71 36.15 20.04
CA ALA A 392 -27.60 35.00 20.01
C ALA A 392 -28.51 35.01 18.77
N GLN A 393 -28.88 33.82 18.28
CA GLN A 393 -30.22 33.39 17.81
C GLN A 393 -30.12 32.06 17.04
N PRO A 394 -31.19 31.24 16.93
CA PRO A 394 -32.18 30.86 17.93
C PRO A 394 -32.21 29.33 18.17
N ALA A 395 -32.71 28.92 19.34
CA ALA A 395 -32.99 27.53 19.66
C ALA A 395 -34.16 27.00 18.79
N VAL A 396 -33.93 25.89 18.09
CA VAL A 396 -34.99 25.10 17.45
C VAL A 396 -35.24 23.88 18.33
N ALA A 397 -36.50 23.69 18.67
CA ALA A 397 -37.00 22.75 19.66
C ALA A 397 -36.59 21.30 19.38
N SER A 398 -36.16 20.62 20.44
CA SER A 398 -35.99 19.18 20.49
C SER A 398 -37.35 18.49 20.37
N VAL A 399 -37.57 17.83 19.25
CA VAL A 399 -38.60 16.78 19.12
C VAL A 399 -37.94 15.48 19.56
N PRO A 400 -38.44 14.77 20.58
CA PRO A 400 -37.93 13.44 20.91
C PRO A 400 -38.42 12.48 19.83
N PHE A 401 -37.60 12.22 18.81
CA PHE A 401 -37.85 11.08 17.94
C PHE A 401 -37.37 9.84 18.69
N ALA A 402 -38.34 9.14 19.28
CA ALA A 402 -38.19 7.74 19.62
C ALA A 402 -37.69 7.03 18.36
N VAL A 403 -36.51 6.43 18.45
CA VAL A 403 -36.01 5.49 17.46
C VAL A 403 -36.97 4.32 17.50
N SER A 404 -38.01 4.37 16.67
CA SER A 404 -38.72 3.16 16.30
C SER A 404 -37.72 2.35 15.50
N ARG A 405 -37.00 1.45 16.18
CA ARG A 405 -36.27 0.35 15.55
C ARG A 405 -37.32 -0.43 14.76
N VAL A 406 -37.51 -0.06 13.50
CA VAL A 406 -38.02 -1.01 12.53
C VAL A 406 -36.95 -2.08 12.48
N ALA A 407 -37.24 -3.20 13.13
CA ALA A 407 -36.51 -4.43 12.95
C ALA A 407 -36.66 -4.81 11.48
N ASP A 408 -35.75 -4.32 10.64
CA ASP A 408 -35.60 -4.85 9.29
C ASP A 408 -34.97 -6.23 9.42
N SER A 409 -35.85 -7.20 9.60
CA SER A 409 -35.60 -8.62 9.44
C SER A 409 -35.28 -8.91 7.98
N TRP A 410 -34.04 -8.64 7.57
CA TRP A 410 -33.42 -9.26 6.41
C TRP A 410 -32.31 -10.15 6.92
N SER A 411 -32.67 -11.40 7.24
CA SER A 411 -31.76 -12.51 7.49
C SER A 411 -31.01 -12.85 6.19
N THR A 412 -30.01 -12.07 5.83
CA THR A 412 -28.92 -12.57 4.98
C THR A 412 -27.99 -13.37 5.88
N GLN A 413 -28.17 -14.69 5.86
CA GLN A 413 -27.29 -15.62 6.57
C GLN A 413 -25.85 -15.40 6.09
N ARG A 414 -25.02 -14.75 6.91
CA ARG A 414 -23.58 -14.65 6.65
C ARG A 414 -23.01 -16.07 6.59
N GLN A 415 -22.19 -16.34 5.57
CA GLN A 415 -21.48 -17.61 5.42
C GLN A 415 -20.00 -17.43 5.75
N PRO A 416 -19.34 -18.47 6.29
CA PRO A 416 -17.89 -18.51 6.45
C PRO A 416 -17.12 -18.19 5.17
N SER A 417 -16.03 -17.42 5.28
CA SER A 417 -15.21 -17.02 4.14
C SER A 417 -14.38 -18.16 3.53
N VAL A 418 -14.23 -19.27 4.26
CA VAL A 418 -13.56 -20.50 3.82
C VAL A 418 -14.37 -21.71 4.24
N SER A 419 -14.24 -22.81 3.49
CA SER A 419 -14.92 -24.08 3.77
C SER A 419 -13.93 -25.23 3.73
N GLU A 420 -14.37 -26.44 4.06
CA GLU A 420 -13.54 -27.64 3.94
C GLU A 420 -13.04 -27.91 2.50
N GLN A 421 -13.71 -27.35 1.49
CA GLN A 421 -13.30 -27.46 0.09
C GLN A 421 -12.28 -26.40 -0.33
N SER A 422 -12.03 -25.39 0.51
CA SER A 422 -11.01 -24.37 0.25
C SER A 422 -9.60 -24.97 0.30
N ASP A 423 -8.67 -24.32 -0.39
CA ASP A 423 -7.26 -24.72 -0.40
C ASP A 423 -6.67 -24.58 1.01
N LEU A 424 -5.76 -25.48 1.37
CA LEU A 424 -5.16 -25.49 2.71
C LEU A 424 -4.38 -24.20 3.02
N VAL A 425 -3.90 -23.49 2.00
CA VAL A 425 -3.21 -22.20 2.17
C VAL A 425 -4.11 -21.10 2.70
N ASP A 426 -5.44 -21.26 2.61
CA ASP A 426 -6.42 -20.31 3.14
C ASP A 426 -6.73 -20.56 4.63
N ALA A 427 -6.23 -21.66 5.21
CA ALA A 427 -6.40 -21.94 6.63
C ALA A 427 -5.57 -20.99 7.51
N PRO A 428 -6.05 -20.61 8.71
CA PRO A 428 -5.29 -19.79 9.65
C PRO A 428 -3.93 -20.43 9.97
N SER A 429 -2.91 -19.59 10.12
CA SER A 429 -1.54 -20.00 10.48
C SER A 429 -0.78 -20.85 9.44
N ILE A 430 -1.40 -21.20 8.31
CA ILE A 430 -0.79 -21.99 7.24
C ILE A 430 -0.49 -21.11 6.03
N GLY A 431 0.76 -20.65 5.92
CA GLY A 431 1.22 -19.89 4.74
C GLY A 431 1.62 -20.79 3.55
N PRO A 432 1.91 -20.21 2.37
CA PRO A 432 2.21 -20.97 1.15
C PRO A 432 3.33 -22.01 1.29
N LYS A 433 4.40 -21.67 2.03
CA LYS A 433 5.53 -22.59 2.29
C LYS A 433 5.13 -23.79 3.16
N THR A 434 4.21 -23.57 4.10
CA THR A 434 3.69 -24.64 4.96
C THR A 434 2.70 -25.49 4.16
N ALA A 435 1.80 -24.89 3.41
CA ALA A 435 0.87 -25.59 2.51
C ALA A 435 1.61 -26.47 1.49
N GLU A 436 2.72 -26.01 0.90
CA GLU A 436 3.53 -26.82 -0.03
C GLU A 436 4.07 -28.11 0.62
N ARG A 437 4.36 -28.10 1.93
CA ARG A 437 4.79 -29.31 2.66
C ARG A 437 3.65 -30.30 2.82
N PHE A 438 2.44 -29.81 3.10
CA PHE A 438 1.24 -30.63 3.15
C PHE A 438 0.87 -31.23 1.80
N THR A 439 1.01 -30.46 0.72
CA THR A 439 0.83 -30.94 -0.67
C THR A 439 1.73 -32.15 -0.95
N LYS A 440 2.98 -32.16 -0.45
CA LYS A 440 3.92 -33.29 -0.63
C LYS A 440 3.48 -34.56 0.08
N ILE A 441 2.63 -34.47 1.10
CA ILE A 441 2.04 -35.62 1.82
C ILE A 441 0.58 -35.88 1.41
N GLY A 442 0.12 -35.28 0.30
CA GLY A 442 -1.19 -35.53 -0.31
C GLY A 442 -2.34 -34.75 0.32
N ILE A 443 -2.06 -33.64 1.01
CA ILE A 443 -3.08 -32.80 1.64
C ILE A 443 -3.11 -31.45 0.94
N HIS A 444 -4.24 -31.15 0.29
CA HIS A 444 -4.44 -29.99 -0.56
C HIS A 444 -5.55 -29.07 -0.03
N THR A 445 -6.59 -29.63 0.61
CA THR A 445 -7.74 -28.86 1.11
C THR A 445 -7.79 -28.80 2.64
N ILE A 446 -8.56 -27.85 3.17
CA ILE A 446 -8.82 -27.75 4.61
C ILE A 446 -9.49 -29.02 5.13
N GLY A 447 -10.48 -29.58 4.42
CA GLY A 447 -11.17 -30.81 4.81
C GLY A 447 -10.22 -32.02 4.90
N GLN A 448 -9.30 -32.16 3.94
CA GLN A 448 -8.27 -33.20 3.99
C GLN A 448 -7.33 -33.02 5.19
N PHE A 449 -6.98 -31.78 5.52
CA PHE A 449 -6.18 -31.48 6.69
C PHE A 449 -6.91 -31.80 8.01
N LEU A 450 -8.20 -31.46 8.10
CA LEU A 450 -9.04 -31.71 9.28
C LEU A 450 -9.34 -33.20 9.51
N ALA A 451 -9.30 -34.02 8.46
CA ALA A 451 -9.60 -35.45 8.52
C ALA A 451 -8.45 -36.33 9.05
N VAL A 452 -7.24 -35.80 9.20
CA VAL A 452 -6.05 -36.57 9.63
C VAL A 452 -5.66 -36.19 11.06
N GLN A 453 -5.30 -37.17 11.89
CA GLN A 453 -4.87 -36.91 13.27
C GLN A 453 -3.54 -36.08 13.30
N PRO A 454 -3.42 -35.09 14.20
CA PRO A 454 -2.21 -34.26 14.33
C PRO A 454 -0.91 -35.03 14.48
N GLU A 455 -0.92 -36.14 15.21
CA GLU A 455 0.25 -36.97 15.48
C GLU A 455 0.71 -37.68 14.20
N VAL A 456 -0.24 -38.13 13.36
CA VAL A 456 0.05 -38.74 12.06
C VAL A 456 0.62 -37.69 11.10
N LEU A 457 0.06 -36.48 11.12
CA LEU A 457 0.57 -35.36 10.32
C LEU A 457 1.99 -34.95 10.73
N ALA A 458 2.26 -34.87 12.04
CA ALA A 458 3.59 -34.54 12.56
C ALA A 458 4.65 -35.55 12.09
N VAL A 459 4.31 -36.85 12.12
CA VAL A 459 5.19 -37.91 11.61
C VAL A 459 5.41 -37.76 10.11
N LYS A 460 4.34 -37.57 9.32
CA LYS A 460 4.43 -37.46 7.86
C LYS A 460 5.18 -36.21 7.37
N LEU A 461 5.06 -35.09 8.08
CA LEU A 461 5.73 -33.84 7.72
C LEU A 461 7.24 -33.87 7.99
N GLU A 462 7.69 -34.74 8.90
CA GLU A 462 9.11 -34.93 9.26
C GLU A 462 9.85 -33.62 9.62
N THR A 463 9.14 -32.65 10.20
CA THR A 463 9.72 -31.36 10.62
C THR A 463 9.79 -31.25 12.14
N ARG A 464 10.97 -30.94 12.67
CA ARG A 464 11.17 -30.78 14.13
C ARG A 464 10.31 -29.68 14.77
N TRP A 465 9.94 -28.63 14.02
CA TRP A 465 9.23 -27.47 14.54
C TRP A 465 7.69 -27.54 14.36
N ILE A 466 7.16 -28.47 13.54
CA ILE A 466 5.70 -28.69 13.41
C ILE A 466 5.38 -30.00 14.13
N ASN A 467 4.86 -29.88 15.36
CA ASN A 467 4.52 -31.01 16.23
C ASN A 467 3.00 -31.21 16.32
N GLY A 468 2.58 -32.29 16.99
CA GLY A 468 1.17 -32.63 17.16
C GLY A 468 0.36 -31.51 17.81
N ASP A 469 0.89 -30.87 18.86
CA ASP A 469 0.22 -29.78 19.56
C ASP A 469 -0.04 -28.57 18.64
N LEU A 470 0.97 -28.15 17.86
CA LEU A 470 0.84 -27.05 16.92
C LEU A 470 -0.15 -27.38 15.79
N LEU A 471 -0.19 -28.63 15.35
CA LEU A 471 -1.14 -29.10 14.34
C LEU A 471 -2.57 -29.16 14.90
N ALA A 472 -2.74 -29.56 16.15
CA ALA A 472 -4.02 -29.53 16.84
C ALA A 472 -4.54 -28.09 16.97
N ASP A 473 -3.67 -27.13 17.28
CA ASP A 473 -4.00 -25.70 17.29
C ASP A 473 -4.46 -25.21 15.91
N TRP A 474 -3.71 -25.51 14.85
CA TRP A 474 -4.08 -25.13 13.48
C TRP A 474 -5.39 -25.76 13.02
N GLN A 475 -5.63 -27.02 13.38
CA GLN A 475 -6.91 -27.68 13.08
C GLN A 475 -8.08 -27.04 13.84
N ALA A 476 -7.91 -26.68 15.12
CA ALA A 476 -8.93 -25.97 15.87
C ALA A 476 -9.25 -24.60 15.24
N GLN A 477 -8.21 -23.85 14.83
CA GLN A 477 -8.37 -22.57 14.13
C GLN A 477 -9.12 -22.74 12.81
N ALA A 478 -8.77 -23.75 12.01
CA ALA A 478 -9.43 -24.03 10.74
C ALA A 478 -10.91 -24.42 10.92
N ARG A 479 -11.25 -25.25 11.92
CA ARG A 479 -12.64 -25.59 12.24
C ARG A 479 -13.45 -24.35 12.61
N LEU A 480 -12.89 -23.47 13.43
CA LEU A 480 -13.56 -22.23 13.85
C LEU A 480 -13.87 -21.32 12.65
N VAL A 481 -12.90 -21.07 11.77
CA VAL A 481 -13.12 -20.19 10.60
C VAL A 481 -14.04 -20.84 9.56
N CYS A 482 -14.05 -22.17 9.43
CA CYS A 482 -15.02 -22.87 8.58
C CYS A 482 -16.45 -22.90 9.15
N GLY A 483 -16.60 -22.77 10.46
CA GLY A 483 -17.90 -22.90 11.14
C GLY A 483 -18.58 -21.58 11.52
N VAL A 484 -17.82 -20.49 11.65
CA VAL A 484 -18.31 -19.22 12.20
C VAL A 484 -18.03 -18.07 11.23
N ALA A 485 -19.08 -17.47 10.70
CA ALA A 485 -18.99 -16.52 9.59
C ALA A 485 -18.26 -15.20 9.94
N SER A 486 -18.38 -14.75 11.18
CA SER A 486 -17.72 -13.56 11.71
C SER A 486 -16.25 -13.76 12.10
N LEU A 487 -15.72 -14.99 12.04
CA LEU A 487 -14.33 -15.28 12.38
C LEU A 487 -13.39 -15.13 11.18
N CYS A 488 -12.17 -14.69 11.48
CA CYS A 488 -11.06 -14.66 10.54
C CYS A 488 -9.78 -15.19 11.22
N GLY A 489 -8.68 -15.26 10.46
CA GLY A 489 -7.45 -15.93 10.88
C GLY A 489 -6.92 -15.55 12.27
N TYR A 490 -6.76 -14.25 12.57
CA TYR A 490 -6.24 -13.84 13.89
C TYR A 490 -7.28 -14.00 15.01
N LYS A 491 -8.58 -13.82 14.73
CA LYS A 491 -9.66 -14.03 15.71
C LYS A 491 -9.71 -15.49 16.16
N SER A 492 -9.60 -16.44 15.22
CA SER A 492 -9.52 -17.88 15.56
C SER A 492 -8.25 -18.26 16.33
N GLN A 493 -7.11 -17.60 16.06
CA GLN A 493 -5.87 -17.81 16.81
C GLN A 493 -6.00 -17.34 18.26
N LEU A 494 -6.66 -16.19 18.51
CA LEU A 494 -6.92 -15.71 19.86
C LEU A 494 -7.84 -16.66 20.63
N LEU A 495 -8.91 -17.16 20.01
CA LEU A 495 -9.82 -18.13 20.62
C LEU A 495 -9.10 -19.40 21.06
N VAL A 496 -8.31 -20.02 20.17
CA VAL A 496 -7.54 -21.22 20.51
C VAL A 496 -6.50 -20.95 21.60
N ALA A 497 -5.92 -19.75 21.62
CA ALA A 497 -4.95 -19.36 22.64
C ALA A 497 -5.55 -19.19 24.05
N VAL A 498 -6.84 -18.86 24.13
CA VAL A 498 -7.61 -18.83 25.40
C VAL A 498 -8.40 -20.11 25.67
N ASP A 499 -8.02 -21.19 24.98
CA ASP A 499 -8.57 -22.54 25.08
C ASP A 499 -10.03 -22.68 24.62
N CYS A 500 -10.51 -21.80 23.74
CA CYS A 500 -11.76 -21.95 23.01
C CYS A 500 -11.49 -22.58 21.64
N ARG A 501 -11.70 -23.90 21.52
CA ARG A 501 -11.16 -24.71 20.41
C ARG A 501 -12.20 -25.28 19.44
N SER A 502 -13.49 -25.17 19.73
CA SER A 502 -14.57 -25.65 18.85
C SER A 502 -15.70 -24.64 18.71
N VAL A 503 -16.52 -24.82 17.67
CA VAL A 503 -17.73 -24.03 17.45
C VAL A 503 -18.70 -24.21 18.61
N ASP A 504 -18.90 -25.45 19.06
CA ASP A 504 -19.80 -25.76 20.18
C ASP A 504 -19.34 -25.12 21.50
N GLN A 505 -18.02 -25.15 21.74
CA GLN A 505 -17.46 -24.49 22.91
C GLN A 505 -17.71 -22.99 22.84
N LEU A 506 -17.44 -22.37 21.69
CA LEU A 506 -17.68 -20.95 21.48
C LEU A 506 -19.16 -20.59 21.67
N ALA A 507 -20.09 -21.40 21.16
CA ALA A 507 -21.53 -21.17 21.31
C ALA A 507 -21.98 -21.21 22.78
N ALA A 508 -21.29 -21.98 23.64
CA ALA A 508 -21.59 -22.13 25.05
C ALA A 508 -20.88 -21.10 25.97
N GLU A 509 -20.05 -20.21 25.44
CA GLU A 509 -19.28 -19.24 26.23
C GLU A 509 -20.12 -18.04 26.69
N ASP A 510 -19.75 -17.47 27.85
CA ASP A 510 -20.24 -16.16 28.26
C ASP A 510 -19.41 -15.06 27.59
N ALA A 511 -20.07 -14.12 26.91
CA ALA A 511 -19.39 -13.10 26.13
C ALA A 511 -18.44 -12.24 26.98
N ALA A 512 -18.87 -11.82 28.18
CA ALA A 512 -18.05 -10.97 29.04
C ALA A 512 -16.82 -11.73 29.57
N ALA A 513 -17.00 -12.98 30.01
CA ALA A 513 -15.92 -13.83 30.50
C ALA A 513 -14.91 -14.18 29.39
N LEU A 514 -15.38 -14.50 28.19
CA LEU A 514 -14.52 -14.79 27.05
C LEU A 514 -13.76 -13.54 26.59
N THR A 515 -14.42 -12.38 26.51
CA THR A 515 -13.76 -11.10 26.20
C THR A 515 -12.67 -10.79 27.22
N ALA A 516 -12.91 -11.00 28.53
CA ALA A 516 -11.91 -10.79 29.57
C ALA A 516 -10.68 -11.71 29.40
N ARG A 517 -10.88 -13.00 29.10
CA ARG A 517 -9.75 -13.93 28.84
C ARG A 517 -8.96 -13.56 27.58
N ILE A 518 -9.65 -13.23 26.48
CA ILE A 518 -8.99 -12.75 25.25
C ILE A 518 -8.24 -11.46 25.54
N SER A 519 -8.83 -10.59 26.34
CA SER A 519 -8.22 -9.37 26.81
C SER A 519 -6.91 -9.67 27.53
N ASP A 520 -6.94 -10.43 28.62
CA ASP A 520 -5.72 -10.75 29.39
C ASP A 520 -4.64 -11.42 28.53
N TYR A 521 -5.03 -12.28 27.58
CA TYR A 521 -4.09 -12.91 26.67
C TYR A 521 -3.44 -11.92 25.69
N CYS A 522 -4.20 -10.95 25.16
CA CYS A 522 -3.70 -9.89 24.28
C CYS A 522 -2.59 -9.06 24.94
N ASP A 523 -2.59 -8.95 26.27
CA ASP A 523 -1.57 -8.22 27.03
C ASP A 523 -0.26 -9.02 27.22
N THR A 524 -0.22 -10.28 26.76
CA THR A 524 1.00 -11.09 26.71
C THR A 524 1.76 -10.88 25.41
N LYS A 525 3.09 -11.14 25.41
CA LYS A 525 3.90 -11.11 24.18
C LYS A 525 3.41 -12.07 23.09
N ALA A 526 2.76 -13.16 23.48
CA ALA A 526 2.18 -14.12 22.54
C ALA A 526 0.89 -13.56 21.92
N GLY A 527 0.05 -12.90 22.71
CA GLY A 527 -1.12 -12.16 22.25
C GLY A 527 -0.77 -10.99 21.33
N GLU A 528 0.20 -10.17 21.71
CA GLU A 528 0.74 -9.09 20.86
C GLU A 528 1.21 -9.62 19.49
N ARG A 529 1.80 -10.82 19.47
CA ARG A 529 2.27 -11.47 18.23
C ARG A 529 1.13 -11.93 17.33
N ILE A 530 0.01 -12.36 17.90
CA ILE A 530 -1.21 -12.73 17.16
C ILE A 530 -1.91 -11.48 16.65
N LEU A 531 -2.09 -10.47 17.51
CA LEU A 531 -2.71 -9.19 17.15
C LEU A 531 -1.91 -8.48 16.07
N ARG A 532 -0.58 -8.44 16.20
CA ARG A 532 0.36 -7.64 15.40
C ARG A 532 0.01 -6.15 15.43
N SER A 533 -1.00 -5.75 14.65
CA SER A 533 -1.54 -4.38 14.56
C SER A 533 -3.05 -4.36 14.37
N SER A 534 -3.70 -5.53 14.44
CA SER A 534 -5.16 -5.66 14.47
C SER A 534 -5.71 -5.15 15.81
N PRO A 535 -6.93 -4.57 15.81
CA PRO A 535 -7.56 -4.14 17.05
C PRO A 535 -7.82 -5.32 17.97
N ARG A 536 -7.82 -5.05 19.28
CA ARG A 536 -8.28 -6.00 20.29
C ARG A 536 -9.78 -6.26 20.07
N PRO A 537 -10.23 -7.52 20.08
CA PRO A 537 -11.65 -7.82 20.04
C PRO A 537 -12.38 -7.21 21.23
N GLU A 538 -13.48 -6.52 20.98
CA GLU A 538 -14.33 -5.97 22.03
C GLU A 538 -15.49 -6.92 22.34
N MET A 539 -16.29 -6.61 23.37
CA MET A 539 -17.40 -7.47 23.80
C MET A 539 -18.44 -7.66 22.69
N GLU A 540 -18.65 -6.65 21.84
CA GLU A 540 -19.55 -6.74 20.69
C GLU A 540 -19.05 -7.74 19.64
N ASP A 541 -17.75 -7.74 19.33
CA ASP A 541 -17.14 -8.74 18.44
C ASP A 541 -17.36 -10.16 18.98
N VAL A 542 -17.05 -10.39 20.26
CA VAL A 542 -17.15 -11.71 20.88
C VAL A 542 -18.60 -12.18 20.92
N GLY A 543 -19.55 -11.29 21.23
CA GLY A 543 -20.98 -11.57 21.16
C GLY A 543 -21.42 -12.02 19.77
N GLU A 544 -20.96 -11.35 18.72
CA GLU A 544 -21.25 -11.73 17.33
C GLU A 544 -20.71 -13.14 16.99
N TRP A 545 -19.52 -13.50 17.48
CA TRP A 545 -18.95 -14.83 17.22
C TRP A 545 -19.74 -15.94 17.90
N ILE A 546 -20.20 -15.71 19.14
CA ILE A 546 -21.02 -16.66 19.90
C ILE A 546 -22.39 -16.83 19.23
N GLU A 547 -23.00 -15.74 18.77
CA GLU A 547 -24.26 -15.79 18.02
C GLU A 547 -24.11 -16.57 16.72
N ASP A 548 -23.06 -16.32 15.94
CA ASP A 548 -22.81 -17.03 14.69
C ASP A 548 -22.50 -18.52 14.92
N ALA A 549 -21.76 -18.85 15.98
CA ALA A 549 -21.49 -20.23 16.37
C ALA A 549 -22.79 -20.96 16.73
N SER A 550 -23.66 -20.33 17.52
CA SER A 550 -24.97 -20.88 17.89
C SER A 550 -25.89 -21.12 16.68
N ARG A 551 -25.81 -20.24 15.66
CA ARG A 551 -26.55 -20.43 14.40
C ARG A 551 -25.98 -21.58 13.55
N GLY A 552 -24.68 -21.86 13.67
CA GLY A 552 -23.99 -22.97 13.01
C GLY A 552 -24.41 -24.34 13.55
N GLU A 553 -24.54 -24.47 14.88
CA GLU A 553 -25.03 -25.69 15.54
C GLU A 553 -26.43 -26.09 15.05
N ILE A 554 -27.34 -25.13 14.93
CA ILE A 554 -28.71 -25.35 14.46
C ILE A 554 -28.74 -25.90 13.02
N ARG A 555 -27.76 -25.55 12.18
CA ARG A 555 -27.66 -26.07 10.79
C ARG A 555 -27.05 -27.46 10.69
N GLN A 556 -26.25 -27.90 11.66
CA GLN A 556 -25.67 -29.25 11.66
C GLN A 556 -26.61 -30.29 12.30
N ALA A 557 -27.54 -29.85 13.14
CA ALA A 557 -28.56 -30.70 13.77
C ALA A 557 -29.85 -30.91 12.93
N ALA A 558 -30.04 -30.12 11.87
CA ALA A 558 -31.16 -30.20 10.92
C ALA A 558 -30.72 -30.88 9.62
#